data_AF-A0A7J3AMP3-F1
#
_entry.id   AF-A0A7J3AMP3-F1
#
_cell.length_a   1.000
_cell.length_b   1.000
_cell.length_c   1.000
_cell.angle_alpha   90.00
_cell.angle_beta   90.00
_cell.angle_gamma   90.00
#
_symmetry.space_group_name_H-M   'P 1'
#
loop_
_entity.id
_entity.type
_entity.pdbx_description
1 polymer ?
#
loop_
_entity_poly.entity_id
_entity_poly.type
_entity_poly.pdbx_seq_one_letter_code
_entity_poly.pdbx_strand_id
1 'polypeptide(L)'
;MTRAEDCRSQTRTLATIIIVLIIAISVFFFLSLYIFLPSHERHEFLALGTFYINDSGESHGGFEYAGTFYANLTRTDSEWILLLSLKTGLGDPLQYHEIRVFSNFYSDGDIVLITEKGRMVLEYMAFDPIWGNMLNGTYVAIYSPSGPDSENIGMISADMFGLPAHYYVQLSLVVYSP
;
A
#
# COMPACT_ATOMS: atom_id res chain seq x y z
N MET A 1 45.54 -54.05 30.59
CA MET A 1 44.76 -52.93 30.01
C MET A 1 45.09 -52.88 28.54
N THR A 2 44.15 -53.30 27.70
CA THR A 2 44.43 -53.73 26.32
C THR A 2 44.17 -52.58 25.35
N ARG A 3 44.96 -52.52 24.28
CA ARG A 3 44.88 -51.54 23.17
C ARG A 3 43.46 -51.35 22.60
N ALA A 4 42.58 -52.33 22.81
CA ALA A 4 41.17 -52.30 22.43
C ALA A 4 40.30 -51.38 23.31
N GLU A 5 40.58 -51.29 24.62
CA GLU A 5 39.87 -50.38 25.55
C GLU A 5 40.19 -48.92 25.23
N ASP A 6 41.44 -48.64 24.85
CA ASP A 6 41.93 -47.32 24.49
C ASP A 6 41.28 -46.81 23.18
N CYS A 7 41.17 -47.68 22.16
CA CYS A 7 40.48 -47.37 20.90
C CYS A 7 38.97 -47.11 21.11
N ARG A 8 38.32 -47.84 22.03
CA ARG A 8 36.90 -47.65 22.36
C ARG A 8 36.64 -46.35 23.14
N SER A 9 37.61 -45.94 23.96
CA SER A 9 37.57 -44.66 24.67
C SER A 9 37.70 -43.50 23.67
N GLN A 10 38.69 -43.56 22.79
CA GLN A 10 38.96 -42.53 21.79
C GLN A 10 37.78 -42.31 20.82
N THR A 11 37.14 -43.39 20.37
CA THR A 11 35.96 -43.32 19.49
C THR A 11 34.74 -42.68 20.17
N ARG A 12 34.53 -42.93 21.48
CA ARG A 12 33.46 -42.27 22.26
C ARG A 12 33.71 -40.78 22.41
N THR A 13 34.93 -40.38 22.75
CA THR A 13 35.30 -38.96 22.89
C THR A 13 35.11 -38.20 21.58
N LEU A 14 35.54 -38.78 20.46
CA LEU A 14 35.32 -38.21 19.12
C LEU A 14 33.84 -38.05 18.79
N ALA A 15 33.02 -39.08 19.06
CA ALA A 15 31.58 -39.02 18.83
C ALA A 15 30.92 -37.90 19.66
N THR A 16 31.29 -37.76 20.94
CA THR A 16 30.77 -36.69 21.81
C THR A 16 31.15 -35.30 21.29
N ILE A 17 32.39 -35.10 20.85
CA ILE A 17 32.85 -33.82 20.29
C ILE A 17 32.05 -33.47 19.03
N ILE A 18 31.85 -34.44 18.13
CA ILE A 18 31.08 -34.23 16.89
C ILE A 18 29.63 -33.83 17.21
N ILE A 19 28.98 -34.50 18.15
CA ILE A 19 27.59 -34.19 18.55
C ILE A 19 27.49 -32.75 19.10
N VAL A 20 28.41 -32.37 19.98
CA VAL A 20 28.43 -31.00 20.55
C VAL A 20 28.64 -29.96 19.45
N LEU A 21 29.51 -30.24 18.48
CA LEU A 21 29.78 -29.34 17.36
C LEU A 21 28.54 -29.17 16.46
N ILE A 22 27.83 -30.26 16.16
CA ILE A 22 26.58 -30.23 15.38
C ILE A 22 25.51 -29.40 16.09
N ILE A 23 25.38 -29.56 17.41
CA ILE A 23 24.42 -28.78 18.20
C ILE A 23 24.79 -27.30 18.16
N ALA A 24 26.07 -26.96 18.36
CA ALA A 24 26.54 -25.58 18.33
C ALA A 24 26.31 -24.90 16.97
N ILE A 25 26.62 -25.61 15.88
CA ILE A 25 26.38 -25.12 14.51
C ILE A 25 24.90 -24.94 14.25
N SER A 26 24.06 -25.89 14.68
CA SER A 26 22.61 -25.80 14.51
C SER A 26 22.04 -24.59 15.26
N VAL A 27 22.44 -24.38 16.52
CA VAL A 27 21.99 -23.23 17.32
C VAL A 27 22.44 -21.92 16.67
N PHE A 28 23.69 -21.83 16.23
CA PHE A 28 24.20 -20.65 15.53
C PHE A 28 23.41 -20.37 14.24
N PHE A 29 23.13 -21.41 13.45
CA PHE A 29 22.35 -21.28 12.23
C PHE A 29 20.93 -20.80 12.51
N PHE A 30 20.23 -21.38 13.49
CA PHE A 30 18.89 -20.94 13.90
C PHE A 30 18.87 -19.49 14.41
N LEU A 31 19.85 -19.08 15.21
CA LEU A 31 19.96 -17.69 15.68
C LEU A 31 20.24 -16.72 14.53
N SER A 32 21.13 -17.09 13.60
CA SER A 32 21.38 -16.28 12.41
C SER A 32 20.12 -16.13 11.57
N LEU A 33 19.39 -17.24 11.34
CA LEU A 33 18.14 -17.21 10.61
C LEU A 33 17.11 -16.33 11.32
N TYR A 34 16.99 -16.41 12.65
CA TYR A 34 16.06 -15.57 13.42
C TYR A 34 16.38 -14.08 13.34
N ILE A 35 17.67 -13.71 13.37
CA ILE A 35 18.11 -12.31 13.29
C ILE A 35 17.99 -11.75 11.87
N PHE A 36 18.27 -12.57 10.85
CA PHE A 36 18.28 -12.16 9.45
C PHE A 36 16.98 -12.47 8.70
N LEU A 37 16.03 -13.16 9.31
CA LEU A 37 14.68 -13.24 8.78
C LEU A 37 14.15 -11.81 8.73
N PRO A 38 13.75 -11.30 7.56
CA PRO A 38 13.11 -10.01 7.50
C PRO A 38 11.96 -10.05 8.49
N SER A 39 12.01 -9.17 9.49
CA SER A 39 10.85 -8.95 10.34
C SER A 39 9.69 -8.77 9.38
N HIS A 40 8.71 -9.66 9.41
CA HIS A 40 7.52 -9.53 8.58
C HIS A 40 7.03 -8.11 8.78
N GLU A 41 7.26 -7.25 7.78
CA GLU A 41 6.80 -5.88 7.80
C GLU A 41 5.30 -6.00 7.95
N ARG A 42 4.79 -5.64 9.13
CA ARG A 42 3.36 -5.63 9.35
C ARG A 42 2.85 -4.44 8.58
N HIS A 43 2.37 -4.69 7.38
CA HIS A 43 1.60 -3.69 6.65
C HIS A 43 0.29 -3.49 7.43
N GLU A 44 0.23 -2.39 8.16
CA GLU A 44 -1.02 -1.92 8.74
C GLU A 44 -1.80 -1.22 7.63
N PHE A 45 -2.85 -1.87 7.15
CA PHE A 45 -3.79 -1.28 6.21
C PHE A 45 -4.67 -0.29 6.97
N LEU A 46 -4.57 0.98 6.60
CA LEU A 46 -5.42 2.02 7.18
C LEU A 46 -6.67 2.24 6.33
N ALA A 47 -6.52 2.24 5.00
CA ALA A 47 -7.65 2.42 4.10
C ALA A 47 -7.48 1.65 2.80
N LEU A 48 -8.62 1.20 2.25
CA LEU A 48 -8.71 0.58 0.93
C LEU A 48 -9.80 1.28 0.14
N GLY A 49 -9.66 1.32 -1.18
CA GLY A 49 -10.71 1.84 -2.02
C GLY A 49 -10.36 1.78 -3.49
N THR A 50 -10.80 2.80 -4.23
CA THR A 50 -10.66 2.83 -5.68
C THR A 50 -10.16 4.18 -6.14
N PHE A 51 -9.36 4.15 -7.20
CA PHE A 51 -9.01 5.35 -7.94
C PHE A 51 -9.53 5.20 -9.37
N TYR A 52 -10.31 6.15 -9.85
CA TYR A 52 -10.88 6.14 -11.19
C TYR A 52 -10.39 7.36 -11.96
N ILE A 53 -10.09 7.15 -13.24
CA ILE A 53 -9.61 8.18 -14.16
C ILE A 53 -10.31 8.05 -15.49
N ASN A 54 -10.52 9.19 -16.14
CA ASN A 54 -10.81 9.23 -17.56
C ASN A 54 -10.23 10.49 -18.23
N ASP A 55 -10.03 10.42 -19.53
CA ASP A 55 -9.50 11.48 -20.39
C ASP A 55 -10.52 12.55 -20.79
N SER A 56 -11.82 12.33 -20.55
CA SER A 56 -12.85 13.30 -20.94
C SER A 56 -12.94 14.51 -20.03
N GLY A 57 -12.39 14.44 -18.81
CA GLY A 57 -12.45 15.53 -17.85
C GLY A 57 -13.77 15.68 -17.12
N GLU A 58 -14.70 14.74 -17.31
CA GLU A 58 -16.01 14.69 -16.67
C GLU A 58 -16.21 13.34 -15.98
N SER A 59 -17.13 13.25 -15.02
CA SER A 59 -17.42 11.98 -14.32
C SER A 59 -17.91 10.87 -15.26
N HIS A 60 -18.68 11.23 -16.29
CA HIS A 60 -19.28 10.30 -17.24
C HIS A 60 -18.76 10.59 -18.65
N GLY A 61 -18.03 9.63 -19.22
CA GLY A 61 -17.47 9.78 -20.56
C GLY A 61 -16.11 9.14 -20.68
N GLY A 62 -15.40 9.52 -21.74
CA GLY A 62 -14.10 8.97 -22.09
C GLY A 62 -14.24 7.73 -22.98
N PHE A 63 -13.38 7.65 -23.98
CA PHE A 63 -13.37 6.53 -24.93
C PHE A 63 -11.99 5.88 -25.03
N GLU A 64 -10.90 6.66 -25.01
CA GLU A 64 -9.56 6.11 -25.21
C GLU A 64 -8.90 5.71 -23.89
N TYR A 65 -8.99 6.53 -22.83
CA TYR A 65 -8.28 6.28 -21.58
C TYR A 65 -9.16 6.42 -20.35
N ALA A 66 -10.01 5.41 -20.10
CA ALA A 66 -10.71 5.23 -18.83
C ALA A 66 -10.17 3.99 -18.08
N GLY A 67 -9.95 4.14 -16.78
CA GLY A 67 -9.39 3.09 -15.94
C GLY A 67 -9.81 3.19 -14.49
N THR A 68 -10.02 2.04 -13.86
CA THR A 68 -10.20 1.91 -12.41
C THR A 68 -9.00 1.17 -11.84
N PHE A 69 -8.54 1.63 -10.69
CA PHE A 69 -7.40 1.11 -9.94
C PHE A 69 -7.88 0.76 -8.53
N TYR A 70 -7.26 -0.26 -7.94
CA TYR A 70 -7.28 -0.42 -6.49
C TYR A 70 -6.44 0.69 -5.86
N ALA A 71 -6.93 1.28 -4.78
CA ALA A 71 -6.22 2.29 -4.01
C ALA A 71 -6.02 1.79 -2.58
N ASN A 72 -4.77 1.55 -2.20
CA ASN A 72 -4.42 1.00 -0.90
C ASN A 72 -3.53 2.00 -0.16
N LEU A 73 -4.02 2.55 0.96
CA LEU A 73 -3.24 3.39 1.85
C LEU A 73 -2.71 2.53 3.00
N THR A 74 -1.41 2.25 2.95
CA THR A 74 -0.71 1.43 3.94
C THR A 74 0.33 2.25 4.68
N ARG A 75 0.64 1.81 5.90
CA ARG A 75 1.82 2.25 6.62
C ARG A 75 2.88 1.16 6.56
N THR A 76 4.08 1.53 6.14
CA THR A 76 5.26 0.68 6.25
C THR A 76 6.27 1.44 7.11
N ASP A 77 6.54 0.90 8.30
CA ASP A 77 7.35 1.53 9.34
C ASP A 77 6.88 2.95 9.71
N SER A 78 7.58 3.97 9.20
CA SER A 78 7.35 5.39 9.43
C SER A 78 6.75 6.13 8.24
N GLU A 79 6.58 5.46 7.09
CA GLU A 79 6.10 6.08 5.86
C GLU A 79 4.69 5.60 5.52
N TRP A 80 3.86 6.54 5.07
CA TRP A 80 2.56 6.23 4.50
C TRP A 80 2.68 6.16 2.99
N ILE A 81 2.08 5.14 2.38
CA ILE A 81 2.14 4.91 0.94
C ILE A 81 0.71 4.69 0.43
N LEU A 82 0.31 5.50 -0.55
CA LEU A 82 -0.88 5.23 -1.37
C LEU A 82 -0.42 4.49 -2.62
N LEU A 83 -0.74 3.20 -2.67
CA LEU A 83 -0.46 2.32 -3.81
C LEU A 83 -1.69 2.22 -4.71
N LEU A 84 -1.49 2.49 -6.00
CA LEU A 84 -2.48 2.38 -7.06
C LEU A 84 -2.13 1.19 -7.95
N SER A 85 -3.07 0.27 -8.16
CA SER A 85 -2.85 -0.91 -9.01
C SER A 85 -4.00 -1.06 -9.98
N LEU A 86 -3.70 -1.13 -11.29
CA LEU A 86 -4.72 -1.21 -12.34
C LEU A 86 -5.64 -2.41 -12.09
N LYS A 87 -6.94 -2.14 -12.01
CA LYS A 87 -8.00 -3.15 -11.85
C LYS A 87 -8.66 -3.47 -13.18
N THR A 88 -9.05 -2.44 -13.91
CA THR A 88 -9.69 -2.55 -15.24
C THR A 88 -9.46 -1.27 -16.03
N GLY A 89 -9.32 -1.36 -17.34
CA GLY A 89 -9.11 -0.21 -18.21
C GLY A 89 -8.54 -0.62 -19.57
N LEU A 90 -8.61 0.28 -20.55
CA LEU A 90 -8.03 0.07 -21.89
C LEU A 90 -6.50 0.26 -21.92
N GLY A 91 -5.94 0.84 -20.87
CA GLY A 91 -4.52 1.05 -20.68
C GLY A 91 -4.22 1.59 -19.28
N ASP A 92 -2.94 1.82 -19.00
CA ASP A 92 -2.46 2.42 -17.76
C ASP A 92 -1.84 3.80 -18.05
N PRO A 93 -2.61 4.89 -17.94
CA PRO A 93 -2.09 6.22 -18.21
C PRO A 93 -1.35 6.83 -17.01
N LEU A 94 -1.33 6.16 -15.84
CA LEU A 94 -0.63 6.69 -14.66
C LEU A 94 0.88 6.62 -14.85
N GLN A 95 1.55 7.71 -14.49
CA GLN A 95 3.01 7.73 -14.39
C GLN A 95 3.48 7.32 -12.99
N TYR A 96 2.63 7.55 -11.98
CA TYR A 96 2.94 7.28 -10.58
C TYR A 96 1.90 6.33 -9.97
N HIS A 97 2.35 5.14 -9.61
CA HIS A 97 1.54 4.12 -8.93
C HIS A 97 1.78 4.10 -7.42
N GLU A 98 2.90 4.66 -6.97
CA GLU A 98 3.26 4.75 -5.57
C GLU A 98 3.37 6.23 -5.18
N ILE A 99 2.55 6.66 -4.24
CA ILE A 99 2.55 8.04 -3.76
C ILE A 99 2.92 8.04 -2.28
N ARG A 100 4.06 8.66 -1.98
CA ARG A 100 4.52 8.85 -0.60
C ARG A 100 3.70 9.93 0.08
N VAL A 101 3.16 9.58 1.23
CA VAL A 101 2.37 10.46 2.11
C VAL A 101 3.19 10.75 3.36
N PHE A 102 3.54 12.02 3.57
CA PHE A 102 4.37 12.46 4.69
C PHE A 102 3.59 12.60 5.99
N SER A 103 2.32 12.95 5.88
CA SER A 103 1.42 13.06 7.01
C SER A 103 0.00 12.79 6.58
N ASN A 104 -0.74 12.06 7.42
CA ASN A 104 -2.16 11.91 7.32
C ASN A 104 -2.84 12.45 8.57
N PHE A 105 -3.97 13.13 8.38
CA PHE A 105 -4.79 13.60 9.49
C PHE A 105 -6.24 13.24 9.22
N TYR A 106 -6.89 12.68 10.24
CA TYR A 106 -8.33 12.60 10.35
C TYR A 106 -8.77 13.81 11.17
N SER A 107 -9.36 14.80 10.52
CA SER A 107 -9.89 15.99 11.20
C SER A 107 -11.29 16.24 10.69
N ASP A 108 -12.24 16.38 11.61
CA ASP A 108 -13.58 16.91 11.33
C ASP A 108 -14.37 16.20 10.20
N GLY A 109 -14.10 14.92 9.94
CA GLY A 109 -14.77 14.16 8.89
C GLY A 109 -14.05 14.12 7.54
N ASP A 110 -12.80 14.57 7.48
CA ASP A 110 -11.96 14.53 6.28
C ASP A 110 -10.69 13.69 6.48
N ILE A 111 -10.15 13.18 5.37
CA ILE A 111 -8.78 12.64 5.30
C ILE A 111 -7.91 13.64 4.55
N VAL A 112 -6.88 14.15 5.22
CA VAL A 112 -5.87 14.99 4.57
C VAL A 112 -4.61 14.17 4.34
N LEU A 113 -4.16 14.04 3.10
CA LEU A 113 -2.90 13.40 2.73
C LEU A 113 -1.93 14.45 2.20
N ILE A 114 -0.78 14.61 2.84
CA ILE A 114 0.28 15.51 2.36
C ILE A 114 1.32 14.69 1.61
N THR A 115 1.59 15.03 0.36
CA THR A 115 2.52 14.33 -0.53
C THR A 115 3.56 15.28 -1.10
N GLU A 116 4.54 14.75 -1.83
CA GLU A 116 5.51 15.58 -2.55
C GLU A 116 4.90 16.41 -3.69
N LYS A 117 3.73 15.99 -4.22
CA LYS A 117 3.04 16.69 -5.30
C LYS A 117 2.03 17.71 -4.80
N GLY A 118 1.71 17.68 -3.51
CA GLY A 118 0.77 18.61 -2.91
C GLY A 118 -0.10 17.96 -1.84
N ARG A 119 -1.15 18.67 -1.47
CA ARG A 119 -2.11 18.28 -0.46
C ARG A 119 -3.34 17.67 -1.14
N MET A 120 -3.72 16.46 -0.74
CA MET A 120 -5.02 15.88 -1.06
C MET A 120 -5.94 16.00 0.15
N VAL A 121 -7.20 16.35 -0.10
CA VAL A 121 -8.25 16.39 0.92
C VAL A 121 -9.40 15.54 0.42
N LEU A 122 -9.72 14.45 1.12
CA LEU A 122 -10.87 13.62 0.82
C LEU A 122 -11.96 13.91 1.85
N GLU A 123 -13.14 14.27 1.38
CA GLU A 123 -14.29 14.59 2.22
C GLU A 123 -15.16 13.35 2.42
N TYR A 124 -15.74 13.17 3.61
CA TYR A 124 -16.65 12.06 3.84
C TYR A 124 -17.97 12.23 3.08
N MET A 125 -18.25 11.30 2.18
CA MET A 125 -19.42 11.31 1.31
C MET A 125 -20.57 10.51 1.93
N ALA A 126 -21.50 11.20 2.58
CA ALA A 126 -22.70 10.56 3.12
C ALA A 126 -23.70 10.12 2.03
N PHE A 127 -23.77 10.90 0.94
CA PHE A 127 -24.66 10.66 -0.20
C PHE A 127 -23.93 11.05 -1.49
N ASP A 128 -23.87 10.12 -2.44
CA ASP A 128 -23.18 10.23 -3.72
C ASP A 128 -24.18 10.60 -4.84
N PRO A 129 -24.16 11.86 -5.30
CA PRO A 129 -25.05 12.32 -6.36
C PRO A 129 -24.57 11.94 -7.76
N ILE A 130 -23.32 11.50 -7.91
CA ILE A 130 -22.67 11.30 -9.22
C ILE A 130 -22.88 9.86 -9.68
N TRP A 131 -22.55 8.89 -8.84
CA TRP A 131 -22.59 7.46 -9.20
C TRP A 131 -23.77 6.71 -8.59
N GLY A 132 -24.79 7.44 -8.14
CA GLY A 132 -26.04 6.84 -7.67
C GLY A 132 -25.86 6.01 -6.40
N ASN A 133 -25.21 6.59 -5.39
CA ASN A 133 -24.93 5.98 -4.07
C ASN A 133 -23.75 4.99 -4.01
N MET A 134 -22.99 4.80 -5.08
CA MET A 134 -21.86 3.86 -5.09
C MET A 134 -20.71 4.28 -4.17
N LEU A 135 -20.58 5.58 -3.92
CA LEU A 135 -19.53 6.14 -3.05
C LEU A 135 -20.02 6.50 -1.63
N ASN A 136 -21.26 6.15 -1.27
CA ASN A 136 -21.78 6.43 0.07
C ASN A 136 -20.92 5.77 1.16
N GLY A 137 -20.66 6.52 2.23
CA GLY A 137 -19.88 6.05 3.38
C GLY A 137 -18.38 5.95 3.13
N THR A 138 -17.89 6.60 2.07
CA THR A 138 -16.46 6.63 1.72
C THR A 138 -15.92 8.05 1.80
N TYR A 139 -14.60 8.20 1.96
CA TYR A 139 -13.92 9.48 1.83
C TYR A 139 -13.53 9.66 0.37
N VAL A 140 -13.93 10.77 -0.25
CA VAL A 140 -13.77 10.97 -1.69
C VAL A 140 -13.10 12.31 -1.96
N ALA A 141 -12.19 12.32 -2.94
CA ALA A 141 -11.76 13.52 -3.62
C ALA A 141 -11.99 13.36 -5.13
N ILE A 142 -12.57 14.37 -5.77
CA ILE A 142 -12.91 14.37 -7.20
C ILE A 142 -12.40 15.66 -7.82
N TYR A 143 -11.74 15.50 -8.97
CA TYR A 143 -11.38 16.58 -9.86
C TYR A 143 -12.00 16.34 -11.24
N SER A 144 -12.92 17.22 -11.62
CA SER A 144 -13.70 17.19 -12.85
C SER A 144 -13.53 18.52 -13.58
N PRO A 145 -12.45 18.69 -14.39
CA PRO A 145 -12.11 19.97 -15.01
C PRO A 145 -13.09 20.42 -16.10
N SER A 146 -13.85 19.50 -16.68
CA SER A 146 -14.87 19.78 -17.72
C SER A 146 -16.30 19.54 -17.22
N GLY A 147 -16.46 18.88 -16.07
CA GLY A 147 -17.77 18.65 -15.45
C GLY A 147 -18.31 19.87 -14.70
N PRO A 148 -19.53 19.78 -14.16
CA PRO A 148 -20.10 20.86 -13.35
C PRO A 148 -19.32 21.00 -12.03
N ASP A 149 -19.17 22.24 -11.54
CA ASP A 149 -18.42 22.55 -10.32
C ASP A 149 -18.85 21.71 -9.10
N SER A 150 -20.13 21.31 -9.05
CA SER A 150 -20.69 20.45 -8.01
C SER A 150 -20.12 19.03 -7.96
N GLU A 151 -19.44 18.57 -9.01
CA GLU A 151 -18.74 17.28 -9.01
C GLU A 151 -17.37 17.35 -8.34
N ASN A 152 -16.77 18.54 -8.23
CA ASN A 152 -15.49 18.69 -7.56
C ASN A 152 -15.72 18.59 -6.05
N ILE A 153 -15.08 17.62 -5.43
CA ILE A 153 -15.25 17.28 -4.01
C ILE A 153 -13.86 17.15 -3.40
N GLY A 154 -13.65 17.76 -2.23
CA GLY A 154 -12.33 17.80 -1.63
C GLY A 154 -11.30 18.53 -2.48
N MET A 155 -10.05 18.08 -2.38
CA MET A 155 -8.92 18.64 -3.12
C MET A 155 -8.05 17.52 -3.67
N ILE A 156 -7.99 17.41 -5.00
CA ILE A 156 -7.14 16.49 -5.75
C ILE A 156 -6.92 17.09 -7.13
N SER A 157 -5.89 16.66 -7.85
CA SER A 157 -5.67 17.07 -9.22
C SER A 157 -4.96 15.97 -10.02
N ALA A 158 -5.15 15.99 -11.34
CA ALA A 158 -4.62 14.96 -12.23
C ALA A 158 -3.08 14.91 -12.26
N ASP A 159 -2.42 16.07 -12.15
CA ASP A 159 -0.96 16.20 -12.18
C ASP A 159 -0.27 15.53 -10.98
N MET A 160 -0.95 15.36 -9.84
CA MET A 160 -0.46 14.57 -8.71
C MET A 160 -0.15 13.12 -9.09
N PHE A 161 -0.77 12.62 -10.16
CA PHE A 161 -0.61 11.27 -10.70
C PHE A 161 0.18 11.25 -12.03
N GLY A 162 0.76 12.40 -12.42
CA GLY A 162 1.46 12.57 -13.69
C GLY A 162 0.55 12.60 -14.90
N LEU A 163 -0.75 12.87 -14.69
CA LEU A 163 -1.73 12.97 -15.77
C LEU A 163 -1.85 14.42 -16.26
N PRO A 164 -2.23 14.64 -17.53
CA PRO A 164 -2.59 15.95 -18.02
C PRO A 164 -3.76 16.57 -17.23
N ALA A 165 -3.75 17.89 -17.07
CA ALA A 165 -4.74 18.61 -16.26
C ALA A 165 -6.20 18.51 -16.76
N HIS A 166 -6.43 18.03 -17.99
CA HIS A 166 -7.80 17.83 -18.50
C HIS A 166 -8.41 16.48 -18.06
N TYR A 167 -7.65 15.59 -17.42
CA TYR A 167 -8.16 14.30 -16.98
C TYR A 167 -9.09 14.48 -15.78
N TYR A 168 -10.16 13.70 -15.78
CA TYR A 168 -10.97 13.44 -14.60
C TYR A 168 -10.22 12.48 -13.69
N VAL A 169 -10.16 12.78 -12.39
CA VAL A 169 -9.66 11.83 -11.38
C VAL A 169 -10.57 11.80 -10.17
N GLN A 170 -10.78 10.59 -9.63
CA GLN A 170 -11.55 10.35 -8.42
C GLN A 170 -10.80 9.35 -7.55
N LEU A 171 -10.50 9.74 -6.32
CA LEU A 171 -9.99 8.84 -5.29
C LEU A 171 -11.07 8.63 -4.23
N SER A 172 -11.41 7.37 -3.97
CA SER A 172 -12.28 7.00 -2.85
C SER A 172 -11.58 6.01 -1.93
N LEU A 173 -11.71 6.22 -0.61
CA LEU A 173 -11.09 5.41 0.43
C LEU A 173 -12.10 5.07 1.53
N VAL A 174 -12.06 3.83 1.98
CA VAL A 174 -12.74 3.32 3.18
C VAL A 174 -11.70 3.07 4.23
N VAL A 175 -11.87 3.69 5.38
CA VAL A 175 -10.94 3.61 6.51
C VAL A 175 -11.35 2.44 7.38
N TYR A 176 -10.39 1.58 7.68
CA TYR A 176 -10.57 0.54 8.67
C TYR A 176 -9.98 1.04 9.98
N SER A 177 -10.80 1.08 11.03
CA SER A 177 -10.25 1.28 12.38
C SER A 177 -9.36 0.07 12.69
N PRO A 178 -8.11 0.27 13.12
CA PRO A 178 -7.32 -0.80 13.71
C PRO A 178 -7.99 -1.38 14.96
#